data_AF-A0Q245-F1
#
_entry.id   AF-A0Q245-F1
#
_cell.length_a   1.000
_cell.length_b   1.000
_cell.length_c   1.000
_cell.angle_alpha   90.00
_cell.angle_beta   90.00
_cell.angle_gamma   90.00
#
_symmetry.space_group_name_H-M   'P 1'
#
loop_
_entity.id
_entity.type
_entity.pdbx_description
1 polymer ?
#
loop_
_entity_poly.entity_id
_entity_poly.type
_entity_poly.pdbx_seq_one_letter_code
_entity_poly.pdbx_strand_id
1 'polypeptide(L)'
;MGKFNSVKRKIYFKIYKRRENTNITKIIKNSMYVKQNINNESVIGYIKFINEIDIPSRNLCKNIIIETYKEIKKNINVKDSIKSDLRILLECKGVSFIY
;
A
#
# COMPACT_ATOMS: atom_id res chain seq x y z
N MET A 1 -4.24 -21.34 -33.93
CA MET A 1 -4.14 -21.32 -32.44
C MET A 1 -3.50 -20.06 -31.84
N GLY A 2 -2.57 -19.35 -32.49
CA GLY A 2 -1.89 -18.17 -31.88
C GLY A 2 -2.74 -16.90 -31.64
N LYS A 3 -3.80 -16.65 -32.45
CA LYS A 3 -4.63 -15.44 -32.32
C LYS A 3 -5.58 -15.44 -31.11
N PHE A 4 -6.12 -16.60 -30.72
CA PHE A 4 -7.02 -16.72 -29.55
C PHE A 4 -6.29 -16.44 -28.22
N ASN A 5 -5.03 -16.85 -28.13
CA ASN A 5 -4.18 -16.57 -26.95
C ASN A 5 -3.81 -15.09 -26.83
N SER A 6 -3.71 -14.36 -27.95
CA SER A 6 -3.39 -12.92 -27.91
C SER A 6 -4.57 -12.07 -27.41
N VAL A 7 -5.81 -12.43 -27.75
CA VAL A 7 -7.01 -11.72 -27.29
C VAL A 7 -7.23 -11.93 -25.79
N LYS A 8 -7.14 -13.17 -25.30
CA LYS A 8 -7.21 -13.48 -23.85
C LYS A 8 -6.15 -12.71 -23.06
N ARG A 9 -4.92 -12.63 -23.58
CA ARG A 9 -3.82 -11.88 -22.97
C ARG A 9 -4.09 -10.37 -22.92
N LYS A 10 -4.63 -9.78 -23.99
CA LYS A 10 -5.04 -8.36 -24.03
C LYS A 10 -6.12 -8.03 -23.00
N ILE A 11 -7.13 -8.90 -22.88
CA ILE A 11 -8.22 -8.73 -21.89
C ILE A 11 -7.65 -8.82 -20.47
N TYR A 12 -6.81 -9.82 -20.20
CA TYR A 12 -6.12 -9.97 -18.92
C TYR A 12 -5.33 -8.70 -18.55
N PHE A 13 -4.50 -8.18 -19.46
CA PHE A 13 -3.74 -6.96 -19.21
C PHE A 13 -4.64 -5.75 -18.92
N LYS A 14 -5.78 -5.62 -19.60
CA LYS A 14 -6.74 -4.53 -19.35
C LYS A 14 -7.35 -4.65 -17.95
N ILE A 15 -7.70 -5.86 -17.52
CA ILE A 15 -8.25 -6.13 -16.17
C ILE A 15 -7.17 -5.85 -15.11
N TYR A 16 -5.95 -6.36 -15.32
CA TYR A 16 -4.82 -6.13 -14.42
C TYR A 16 -4.54 -4.64 -14.24
N LYS A 17 -4.43 -3.87 -15.34
CA LYS A 17 -4.18 -2.43 -15.30
C LYS A 17 -5.30 -1.66 -14.59
N ARG A 18 -6.55 -2.08 -14.74
CA ARG A 18 -7.69 -1.51 -14.01
C ARG A 18 -7.57 -1.75 -12.50
N ARG A 19 -7.30 -2.99 -12.08
CA ARG A 19 -7.10 -3.33 -10.66
C ARG A 19 -5.91 -2.57 -10.07
N GLU A 20 -4.81 -2.49 -10.81
CA GLU A 20 -3.62 -1.73 -10.42
C GLU A 20 -3.99 -0.26 -10.17
N ASN A 21 -4.65 0.41 -11.12
CA ASN A 21 -5.07 1.81 -10.96
C ASN A 21 -6.00 2.01 -9.76
N THR A 22 -6.96 1.10 -9.54
CA THR A 22 -7.83 1.15 -8.36
C THR A 22 -7.03 1.07 -7.05
N ASN A 23 -6.05 0.16 -6.98
CA ASN A 23 -5.20 0.03 -5.79
C ASN A 23 -4.31 1.26 -5.59
N ILE A 24 -3.76 1.85 -6.66
CA ILE A 24 -3.00 3.11 -6.59
C ILE A 24 -3.86 4.20 -5.94
N THR A 25 -5.08 4.43 -6.43
CA THR A 25 -5.98 5.45 -5.88
C THR A 25 -6.32 5.18 -4.41
N LYS A 26 -6.58 3.92 -4.04
CA LYS A 26 -6.84 3.53 -2.66
C LYS A 26 -5.64 3.80 -1.74
N ILE A 27 -4.42 3.48 -2.19
CA ILE A 27 -3.19 3.72 -1.43
C ILE A 27 -3.02 5.21 -1.17
N ILE A 28 -3.16 6.05 -2.21
CA ILE A 28 -3.05 7.51 -2.08
C ILE A 28 -4.05 8.02 -1.05
N LYS A 29 -5.33 7.68 -1.20
CA LYS A 29 -6.40 8.16 -0.32
C LYS A 29 -6.19 7.75 1.14
N ASN A 30 -5.92 6.48 1.41
CA ASN A 30 -5.73 6.00 2.78
C ASN A 30 -4.46 6.56 3.42
N SER A 31 -3.40 6.70 2.64
CA SER A 31 -2.16 7.32 3.11
C SER A 31 -2.37 8.79 3.49
N MET A 32 -3.07 9.56 2.67
CA MET A 32 -3.44 10.95 2.99
C MET A 32 -4.32 11.05 4.24
N TYR A 33 -5.33 10.19 4.34
CA TYR A 33 -6.25 10.18 5.49
C TYR A 33 -5.52 9.96 6.81
N VAL A 34 -4.62 8.97 6.86
CA VAL A 34 -3.85 8.66 8.07
C VAL A 34 -2.91 9.79 8.42
N LYS A 35 -2.21 10.36 7.43
CA LYS A 35 -1.31 11.52 7.64
C LYS A 35 -2.02 12.73 8.25
N GLN A 36 -3.27 12.98 7.88
CA GLN A 36 -4.05 14.09 8.41
C GLN A 36 -4.49 13.90 9.87
N ASN A 37 -4.65 12.65 10.32
CA ASN A 37 -5.21 12.32 11.64
C ASN A 37 -4.45 11.16 12.30
N ILE A 38 -3.15 11.32 12.53
CA ILE A 38 -2.30 10.25 13.06
C ILE A 38 -2.63 9.97 14.53
N ASN A 39 -3.24 8.82 14.80
CA ASN A 39 -3.50 8.28 16.12
C ASN A 39 -3.54 6.73 16.05
N ASN A 40 -3.70 6.04 17.17
CA ASN A 40 -3.70 4.57 17.19
C ASN A 40 -4.79 3.96 16.29
N GLU A 41 -6.00 4.50 16.31
CA GLU A 41 -7.13 3.95 15.55
C GLU A 41 -6.93 4.09 14.05
N SER A 42 -6.50 5.28 13.59
CA SER A 42 -6.26 5.53 12.17
C SER A 42 -5.12 4.66 11.63
N VAL A 43 -4.06 4.45 12.42
CA VAL A 43 -2.94 3.57 12.04
C VAL A 43 -3.35 2.10 12.04
N ILE A 44 -4.16 1.64 12.99
CA ILE A 44 -4.71 0.27 12.96
C ILE A 44 -5.59 0.07 11.73
N GLY A 45 -6.42 1.07 11.38
CA GLY A 45 -7.20 1.06 10.14
C GLY A 45 -6.30 0.96 8.90
N TYR A 46 -5.18 1.69 8.90
CA TYR A 46 -4.19 1.61 7.83
C TYR A 46 -3.52 0.24 7.72
N ILE A 47 -3.16 -0.38 8.85
CA ILE A 47 -2.59 -1.74 8.89
C ILE A 47 -3.56 -2.73 8.25
N LYS A 48 -4.85 -2.72 8.64
CA LYS A 48 -5.88 -3.57 8.05
C LYS A 48 -5.98 -3.35 6.53
N PHE A 49 -6.01 -2.10 6.10
CA PHE A 49 -6.02 -1.73 4.69
C PHE A 49 -4.81 -2.30 3.93
N ILE A 50 -3.58 -2.07 4.42
CA ILE A 50 -2.36 -2.59 3.79
C ILE A 50 -2.36 -4.12 3.73
N ASN A 51 -2.89 -4.79 4.75
CA ASN A 51 -2.99 -6.24 4.78
C ASN A 51 -3.91 -6.79 3.68
N GLU A 52 -5.03 -6.11 3.42
CA GLU A 52 -6.05 -6.53 2.44
C GLU A 52 -5.71 -6.20 0.99
N ILE A 53 -4.81 -5.26 0.73
CA ILE A 53 -4.47 -4.85 -0.64
C ILE A 53 -3.24 -5.57 -1.21
N ASP A 54 -3.25 -5.70 -2.53
CA ASP A 54 -2.04 -5.93 -3.33
C ASP A 54 -1.35 -4.60 -3.58
N ILE A 55 -0.11 -4.47 -3.09
CA ILE A 55 0.72 -3.28 -3.32
C ILE A 55 1.27 -3.37 -4.76
N PRO A 56 0.93 -2.41 -5.65
CA PRO A 56 1.48 -2.39 -7.00
C PRO A 56 3.01 -2.30 -6.97
N SER A 57 3.67 -2.93 -7.93
CA SER A 57 5.14 -2.89 -8.06
C SER A 57 5.69 -1.50 -8.42
N ARG A 58 4.82 -0.52 -8.68
CA ARG A 58 5.22 0.85 -8.99
C ARG A 58 5.92 1.52 -7.80
N ASN A 59 7.10 2.07 -8.06
CA ASN A 59 7.90 2.80 -7.07
C ASN A 59 7.10 3.91 -6.38
N LEU A 60 6.23 4.62 -7.11
CA LEU A 60 5.38 5.66 -6.54
C LEU A 60 4.54 5.17 -5.34
N CYS A 61 3.92 3.99 -5.45
CA CYS A 61 3.10 3.44 -4.37
C CYS A 61 3.95 3.08 -3.14
N LYS A 62 5.10 2.43 -3.38
CA LYS A 62 6.04 2.09 -2.32
C LYS A 62 6.54 3.34 -1.60
N ASN A 63 6.91 4.38 -2.36
CA ASN A 63 7.38 5.65 -1.79
C ASN A 63 6.32 6.34 -0.94
N ILE A 64 5.05 6.39 -1.40
CA ILE A 64 3.95 6.96 -0.62
C ILE A 64 3.76 6.23 0.70
N ILE A 65 3.79 4.89 0.66
CA ILE A 65 3.64 4.05 1.86
C ILE A 65 4.83 4.26 2.81
N ILE A 66 6.06 4.33 2.30
CA ILE A 66 7.27 4.58 3.08
C ILE A 66 7.20 5.95 3.77
N GLU A 67 6.84 7.01 3.04
CA GLU A 67 6.72 8.35 3.62
C GLU A 67 5.61 8.42 4.67
N THR A 68 4.49 7.73 4.42
CA THR A 68 3.40 7.61 5.42
C THR A 68 3.88 6.92 6.69
N TYR A 69 4.62 5.82 6.56
CA TYR A 69 5.23 5.14 7.69
C TYR A 69 6.22 6.03 8.45
N LYS A 70 7.05 6.82 7.76
CA LYS A 70 7.98 7.76 8.41
C LYS A 70 7.27 8.79 9.28
N GLU A 71 6.13 9.31 8.82
CA GLU A 71 5.31 10.24 9.62
C GLU A 71 4.67 9.56 10.83
N ILE A 72 4.10 8.36 10.65
CA ILE A 72 3.55 7.55 11.75
C ILE A 72 4.63 7.24 12.79
N LYS A 73 5.83 6.86 12.35
CA LYS A 73 6.96 6.50 13.22
C LYS A 73 7.38 7.66 14.11
N LYS A 74 7.39 8.87 13.57
CA LYS A 74 7.76 10.11 14.29
C LYS A 74 6.67 10.60 15.25
N ASN A 75 5.43 10.10 15.13
CA ASN A 75 4.33 10.59 15.94
C ASN A 75 4.32 9.95 17.34
N ILE A 76 4.25 10.79 18.38
CA ILE A 76 4.24 10.38 19.79
C ILE A 76 2.92 9.75 20.24
N ASN A 77 1.81 10.04 19.55
CA ASN A 77 0.47 9.57 19.91
C ASN A 77 0.20 8.13 19.44
N VAL A 78 1.15 7.53 18.71
CA VAL A 78 1.05 6.15 18.21
C VAL A 78 1.93 5.25 19.07
N LYS A 79 1.35 4.18 19.59
CA LYS A 79 2.09 3.16 20.37
C LYS A 79 3.18 2.51 19.51
N ASP A 80 4.32 2.23 20.13
CA ASP A 80 5.44 1.62 19.43
C ASP A 80 5.16 0.19 18.94
N SER A 81 4.29 -0.55 19.63
CA SER A 81 3.81 -1.86 19.16
C SER A 81 3.10 -1.74 17.81
N ILE A 82 2.21 -0.76 17.65
CA ILE A 82 1.48 -0.51 16.39
C ILE A 82 2.44 -0.09 15.27
N LYS A 83 3.44 0.76 15.59
CA LYS A 83 4.49 1.13 14.62
C LYS A 83 5.30 -0.10 14.17
N SER A 84 5.60 -1.00 15.10
CA SER A 84 6.31 -2.26 14.83
C SER A 84 5.48 -3.17 13.92
N ASP A 85 4.20 -3.38 14.25
CA ASP A 85 3.28 -4.20 13.46
C ASP A 85 3.16 -3.69 12.02
N LEU A 86 3.02 -2.38 11.84
CA LEU A 86 2.99 -1.77 10.51
C LEU A 86 4.30 -2.00 9.76
N ARG A 87 5.45 -1.86 10.43
CA ARG A 87 6.76 -2.09 9.81
C ARG A 87 6.90 -3.52 9.31
N ILE A 88 6.59 -4.49 10.17
CA ILE A 88 6.68 -5.92 9.84
C ILE A 88 5.76 -6.25 8.66
N LEU A 89 4.52 -5.75 8.69
CA LEU A 89 3.58 -5.94 7.59
C LEU A 89 4.12 -5.39 6.26
N LEU A 90 4.74 -4.21 6.29
CA LEU A 90 5.30 -3.58 5.11
C LEU A 90 6.49 -4.36 4.53
N GLU A 91 7.38 -4.86 5.39
CA GLU A 91 8.48 -5.75 4.98
C GLU A 91 7.94 -7.05 4.36
N CYS A 92 6.93 -7.68 4.97
CA CYS A 92 6.23 -8.86 4.42
C CYS A 92 5.57 -8.60 3.07
N LYS A 93 5.12 -7.36 2.81
CA LYS A 93 4.54 -6.95 1.52
C LYS A 93 5.60 -6.49 0.50
N GLY A 94 6.89 -6.65 0.79
CA GLY A 94 7.99 -6.28 -0.12
C GLY A 94 8.21 -4.78 -0.25
N VAL A 95 7.77 -4.00 0.74
CA VAL A 95 8.12 -2.59 0.93
C VAL A 95 9.33 -2.55 1.85
N SER A 96 10.51 -2.50 1.24
CA SER A 96 11.77 -2.41 1.98
C SER A 96 12.10 -0.96 2.31
N PHE A 97 12.64 -0.74 3.50
CA PHE A 97 13.09 0.55 4.00
C PHE A 97 14.61 0.72 3.91
N ILE A 98 15.29 -0.02 3.02
CA ILE A 98 16.74 0.12 2.82
C ILE A 98 17.04 1.58 2.48
N TYR A 99 17.78 2.21 3.39
CA TYR A 99 18.30 3.56 3.34
C TYR A 99 19.56 3.59 2.49
#